data_AF-A0A397DHX1-F1
#
_entry.id   AF-A0A397DHX1-F1
#
_cell.length_a   1.000
_cell.length_b   1.000
_cell.length_c   1.000
_cell.angle_alpha   90.00
_cell.angle_beta   90.00
_cell.angle_gamma   90.00
#
_symmetry.space_group_name_H-M   'P 1'
#
loop_
_entity.id
_entity.type
_entity.pdbx_description
1 polymer ?
#
loop_
_entity_poly.entity_id
_entity_poly.type
_entity_poly.pdbx_seq_one_letter_code
_entity_poly.pdbx_strand_id
1 'polypeptide(L)'
;MDIVDSDEEKDAAASTSKKAANTAVSSPCRNCSKADAKLKCSICKKATYCNRQCQTGDWTYHRRICKKPEDKTKADDAARSKPRTVEGAAAAASGSSSSSSTSSRATTKATKPVRRDVVKEDEDLENARGYKNGMPYFHREQSEHEKSLIGDIAPKKIEVEPTLAAAPSATHDGSAWNTAGTFEQRDFTTWATDRLKALLGNVEVTARSFTIRGGNVKDVKGDASVCVVRGKKRFLFDFEFNIEWTVVGKDGYNGKLLCHDISNDGDYEIAVQYKKKPSDALESKELAAAVNGQAEGFRHAVLARIATFVTEYQAL
;
A
#
# COMPACT_ATOMS: atom_id res chain seq x y z
N MET A 1 -45.77 -22.28 40.44
CA MET A 1 -46.68 -21.94 39.33
C MET A 1 -46.25 -20.56 38.85
N ASP A 2 -45.54 -20.35 37.74
CA ASP A 2 -45.30 -21.19 36.57
C ASP A 2 -43.89 -20.94 36.01
N ILE A 3 -43.25 -22.04 35.65
CA ILE A 3 -42.00 -22.16 34.91
C ILE A 3 -42.39 -22.27 33.44
N VAL A 4 -41.79 -21.46 32.57
CA VAL A 4 -41.86 -21.66 31.12
C VAL A 4 -40.44 -21.57 30.57
N ASP A 5 -39.89 -22.76 30.35
CA ASP A 5 -38.71 -23.10 29.57
C ASP A 5 -39.23 -24.00 28.43
N SER A 6 -38.90 -23.71 27.17
CA SER A 6 -38.99 -24.66 26.06
C SER A 6 -38.41 -24.05 24.77
N ASP A 7 -37.19 -24.50 24.47
CA ASP A 7 -36.58 -24.67 23.15
C ASP A 7 -37.55 -25.26 22.11
N GLU A 8 -37.50 -24.78 20.85
CA GLU A 8 -37.37 -25.68 19.69
C GLU A 8 -37.01 -24.94 18.38
N GLU A 9 -36.04 -25.52 17.71
CA GLU A 9 -35.43 -25.19 16.42
C GLU A 9 -36.37 -25.57 15.25
N LYS A 10 -36.43 -24.77 14.17
CA LYS A 10 -36.97 -25.26 12.89
C LYS A 10 -36.34 -24.59 11.67
N ASP A 11 -35.54 -25.39 10.98
CA ASP A 11 -34.92 -25.11 9.69
C ASP A 11 -35.85 -25.35 8.48
N ALA A 12 -35.44 -24.71 7.37
CA ALA A 12 -35.59 -25.07 5.95
C ALA A 12 -36.85 -24.68 5.13
N ALA A 13 -36.62 -23.82 4.13
CA ALA A 13 -36.77 -24.02 2.66
C ALA A 13 -37.35 -22.76 1.96
N ALA A 14 -36.53 -21.93 1.31
CA ALA A 14 -36.04 -22.02 -0.09
C ALA A 14 -37.07 -21.58 -1.16
N SER A 15 -36.80 -20.43 -1.82
CA SER A 15 -37.30 -20.13 -3.16
C SER A 15 -36.19 -19.54 -4.03
N THR A 16 -35.68 -20.39 -4.92
CA THR A 16 -34.54 -20.17 -5.80
C THR A 16 -35.00 -19.60 -7.13
N SER A 17 -34.58 -18.37 -7.48
CA SER A 17 -34.70 -17.84 -8.84
C SER A 17 -33.43 -18.13 -9.64
N LYS A 18 -33.57 -19.04 -10.61
CA LYS A 18 -32.53 -19.51 -11.53
C LYS A 18 -32.03 -18.36 -12.44
N LYS A 19 -30.72 -18.14 -12.48
CA LYS A 19 -30.05 -17.46 -13.61
C LYS A 19 -29.02 -18.41 -14.20
N ALA A 20 -29.21 -18.74 -15.48
CA ALA A 20 -28.44 -19.73 -16.23
C ALA A 20 -26.95 -19.40 -16.24
N ALA A 21 -26.14 -20.32 -15.72
CA ALA A 21 -24.69 -20.26 -15.76
C ALA A 21 -24.19 -20.96 -17.02
N ASN A 22 -23.54 -20.16 -17.86
CA ASN A 22 -22.72 -20.57 -18.99
C ASN A 22 -21.67 -21.61 -18.50
N THR A 23 -21.73 -22.84 -19.00
CA THR A 23 -20.89 -23.96 -18.54
C THR A 23 -19.47 -23.80 -19.08
N ALA A 24 -18.69 -22.94 -18.42
CA ALA A 24 -17.24 -22.90 -18.58
C ALA A 24 -16.62 -24.02 -17.74
N VAL A 25 -15.97 -24.97 -18.40
CA VAL A 25 -15.23 -26.08 -17.77
C VAL A 25 -14.17 -25.50 -16.83
N SER A 26 -14.43 -25.53 -15.52
CA SER A 26 -13.53 -25.02 -14.50
C SER A 26 -12.39 -26.02 -14.28
N SER A 27 -11.16 -25.58 -14.51
CA SER A 27 -9.98 -26.40 -14.23
C SER A 27 -9.90 -26.70 -12.72
N PRO A 28 -9.43 -27.88 -12.29
CA PRO A 28 -9.28 -28.18 -10.88
C PRO A 28 -8.18 -27.33 -10.23
N CYS A 29 -8.28 -27.11 -8.93
CA CYS A 29 -7.27 -26.42 -8.14
C CYS A 29 -6.02 -27.30 -8.03
N ARG A 30 -4.84 -26.75 -8.35
CA ARG A 30 -3.56 -27.46 -8.30
C ARG A 30 -3.17 -27.99 -6.91
N ASN A 31 -3.57 -27.28 -5.85
CA ASN A 31 -3.22 -27.63 -4.47
C ASN A 31 -4.21 -28.61 -3.80
N CYS A 32 -5.52 -28.32 -3.87
CA CYS A 32 -6.56 -29.08 -3.16
C CYS A 32 -7.48 -29.90 -4.07
N SER A 33 -7.25 -29.90 -5.38
CA SER A 33 -7.99 -30.66 -6.40
C SER A 33 -9.49 -30.37 -6.53
N LYS A 34 -10.01 -29.35 -5.84
CA LYS A 34 -11.42 -28.92 -5.95
C LYS A 34 -11.70 -28.27 -7.32
N ALA A 35 -12.92 -28.46 -7.83
CA ALA A 35 -13.34 -28.03 -9.17
C ALA A 35 -13.67 -26.52 -9.29
N ASP A 36 -13.52 -25.73 -8.22
CA ASP A 36 -13.90 -24.33 -8.13
C ASP A 36 -12.74 -23.34 -8.37
N ALA A 37 -11.71 -23.75 -9.14
CA ALA A 37 -10.54 -22.92 -9.36
C ALA A 37 -10.82 -21.75 -10.33
N LYS A 38 -10.87 -20.54 -9.78
CA LYS A 38 -11.08 -19.30 -10.55
C LYS A 38 -9.82 -18.44 -10.64
N LEU A 39 -8.86 -18.63 -9.73
CA LEU A 39 -7.62 -17.87 -9.66
C LEU A 39 -6.55 -18.55 -10.53
N LYS A 40 -5.75 -17.78 -11.28
CA LYS A 40 -4.57 -18.28 -12.02
C LYS A 40 -3.30 -17.66 -11.44
N CYS A 41 -2.19 -18.38 -11.50
CA CYS A 41 -0.88 -17.82 -11.14
C CYS A 41 -0.58 -16.59 -12.00
N SER A 42 -0.28 -15.45 -11.37
CA SER A 42 -0.01 -14.18 -12.08
C SER A 42 1.24 -14.21 -12.95
N ILE A 43 2.21 -15.08 -12.61
CA ILE A 43 3.51 -15.16 -13.28
C ILE A 43 3.41 -16.04 -14.53
N CYS A 44 2.98 -17.29 -14.39
CA CYS A 44 2.97 -18.24 -15.51
C CYS A 44 1.59 -18.38 -16.19
N LYS A 45 0.51 -17.92 -15.55
CA LYS A 45 -0.90 -18.06 -15.99
C LYS A 45 -1.39 -19.49 -16.23
N LYS A 46 -0.57 -20.52 -15.95
CA LYS A 46 -0.85 -21.94 -16.21
C LYS A 46 -1.46 -22.68 -15.01
N ALA A 47 -1.02 -22.40 -13.78
CA ALA A 47 -1.56 -23.05 -12.59
C ALA A 47 -2.84 -22.34 -12.10
N THR A 48 -3.86 -23.14 -11.74
CA THR A 48 -5.18 -22.69 -11.27
C THR A 48 -5.40 -23.01 -9.80
N TYR A 49 -6.04 -22.10 -9.06
CA TYR A 49 -6.31 -22.23 -7.63
C TYR A 49 -7.74 -21.76 -7.29
N CYS A 50 -8.35 -22.37 -6.26
CA CYS A 50 -9.62 -21.90 -5.73
C CYS A 50 -9.46 -20.59 -4.94
N ASN A 51 -8.34 -20.43 -4.21
CA ASN A 51 -8.06 -19.26 -3.39
C ASN A 51 -6.55 -18.99 -3.22
N ARG A 52 -6.22 -17.85 -2.61
CA ARG A 52 -4.83 -17.41 -2.36
C ARG A 52 -4.06 -18.36 -1.43
N GLN A 53 -4.73 -18.97 -0.45
CA GLN A 53 -4.10 -19.94 0.47
C GLN A 53 -3.59 -21.16 -0.30
N CYS A 54 -4.36 -21.68 -1.24
CA CYS A 54 -3.96 -22.78 -2.10
C CYS A 54 -2.80 -22.41 -3.04
N GLN A 55 -2.73 -21.15 -3.50
CA GLN A 55 -1.60 -20.66 -4.29
C GLN A 55 -0.31 -20.58 -3.46
N THR A 56 -0.39 -20.10 -2.22
CA THR A 56 0.78 -19.99 -1.33
C THR A 56 1.26 -21.36 -0.85
N GLY A 57 0.35 -22.28 -0.54
CA GLY A 57 0.70 -23.66 -0.15
C GLY A 57 1.43 -24.43 -1.26
N ASP A 58 0.97 -24.31 -2.50
CA ASP A 58 1.62 -24.95 -3.66
C ASP A 58 2.93 -24.25 -4.09
N TRP A 59 3.24 -23.05 -3.58
CA TRP A 59 4.42 -22.28 -4.02
C TRP A 59 5.75 -23.02 -3.85
N THR A 60 5.84 -23.89 -2.82
CA THR A 60 7.01 -24.76 -2.57
C THR A 60 7.33 -25.68 -3.75
N TYR A 61 6.31 -26.16 -4.46
CA TYR A 61 6.43 -27.04 -5.63
C TYR A 61 6.33 -26.25 -6.93
N HIS A 62 5.35 -25.36 -7.05
CA HIS A 62 5.05 -24.61 -8.27
C HIS A 62 6.19 -23.70 -8.72
N ARG A 63 6.92 -23.06 -7.80
CA ARG A 63 8.00 -22.12 -8.16
C ARG A 63 9.07 -22.72 -9.07
N ARG A 64 9.30 -24.04 -8.97
CA ARG A 64 10.29 -24.77 -9.78
C ARG A 64 9.88 -24.89 -11.26
N ILE A 65 8.58 -24.82 -11.54
CA ILE A 65 8.00 -24.96 -12.90
C ILE A 65 7.30 -23.69 -13.37
N CYS A 66 7.26 -22.64 -12.55
CA CYS A 66 6.62 -21.38 -12.85
C CYS A 66 7.50 -20.53 -13.79
N LYS A 67 7.22 -20.58 -15.10
CA LYS A 67 7.91 -19.78 -16.12
C LYS A 67 6.95 -18.75 -16.73
N LYS A 68 7.41 -17.51 -16.88
CA LYS A 68 6.66 -16.43 -17.54
C LYS A 68 6.46 -16.79 -19.03
N PRO A 69 5.24 -16.75 -19.57
CA PRO A 69 5.04 -16.93 -21.00
C PRO A 69 5.65 -15.75 -21.76
N GLU A 70 6.37 -16.02 -22.85
CA GLU A 70 6.78 -15.00 -23.81
C GLU A 70 5.54 -14.56 -24.61
N ASP A 71 5.27 -13.27 -24.63
CA ASP A 71 4.18 -12.69 -25.41
C ASP A 71 4.56 -12.77 -26.90
N LYS A 72 4.03 -13.76 -27.63
CA LYS A 72 4.01 -13.71 -29.09
C LYS A 72 3.03 -12.61 -29.48
N THR A 73 3.57 -11.47 -29.88
CA THR A 73 2.85 -10.34 -30.45
C THR A 73 1.94 -10.84 -31.57
N LYS A 74 0.66 -10.42 -31.51
CA LYS A 74 -0.36 -10.71 -32.50
C LYS A 74 0.05 -10.17 -33.86
N ALA A 75 0.41 -11.05 -34.79
CA ALA A 75 0.55 -10.74 -36.22
C ALA A 75 -0.19 -11.74 -37.12
N ASP A 76 -1.11 -12.54 -36.58
CA ASP A 76 -1.84 -13.59 -37.32
C ASP A 76 -3.36 -13.55 -37.04
N ASP A 77 -3.97 -12.36 -37.04
CA ASP A 77 -5.45 -12.21 -37.00
C ASP A 77 -5.96 -11.36 -38.19
N ALA A 78 -5.15 -11.22 -39.25
CA ALA A 78 -5.48 -10.48 -40.47
C ALA A 78 -5.43 -11.35 -41.74
N ALA A 79 -5.66 -12.67 -41.62
CA ALA A 79 -5.63 -13.60 -42.76
C ALA A 79 -6.83 -14.57 -42.80
N ARG A 80 -8.00 -14.17 -42.28
CA ARG A 80 -9.24 -14.96 -42.38
C ARG A 80 -10.35 -14.18 -43.11
N SER A 81 -10.06 -13.71 -44.32
CA SER A 81 -11.10 -13.31 -45.27
C SER A 81 -10.54 -13.23 -46.69
N LYS A 82 -10.68 -14.33 -47.46
CA LYS A 82 -11.12 -14.39 -48.88
C LYS A 82 -11.10 -15.85 -49.41
N PRO A 83 -11.80 -16.13 -50.52
CA PRO A 83 -12.72 -17.27 -50.64
C PRO A 83 -12.12 -18.55 -51.24
N ARG A 84 -12.90 -19.63 -51.13
CA ARG A 84 -12.78 -20.93 -51.81
C ARG A 84 -12.52 -20.78 -53.31
N THR A 85 -11.51 -21.50 -53.80
CA THR A 85 -11.54 -22.20 -55.10
C THR A 85 -10.91 -23.59 -54.94
N VAL A 86 -11.38 -24.49 -55.78
CA VAL A 86 -11.33 -25.96 -55.70
C VAL A 86 -10.11 -26.59 -56.41
N GLU A 87 -9.84 -27.87 -56.05
CA GLU A 87 -9.05 -28.92 -56.75
C GLU A 87 -7.52 -28.79 -56.78
N GLY A 88 -6.68 -29.83 -56.60
CA GLY A 88 -6.83 -31.27 -56.34
C GLY A 88 -5.45 -31.98 -56.43
N ALA A 89 -5.30 -33.12 -55.73
CA ALA A 89 -4.26 -34.18 -55.83
C ALA A 89 -2.79 -33.85 -55.45
N ALA A 90 -2.26 -34.37 -54.33
CA ALA A 90 -1.50 -35.64 -54.19
C ALA A 90 0.04 -35.36 -54.20
N ALA A 91 0.93 -35.96 -53.41
CA ALA A 91 0.92 -37.01 -52.40
C ALA A 91 2.22 -36.91 -51.57
N ALA A 92 2.24 -37.58 -50.39
CA ALA A 92 3.39 -38.26 -49.74
C ALA A 92 4.66 -37.44 -49.39
N ALA A 93 5.43 -37.69 -48.34
CA ALA A 93 5.37 -38.54 -47.16
C ALA A 93 6.55 -38.12 -46.23
N SER A 94 6.34 -38.32 -44.92
CA SER A 94 7.27 -38.90 -43.93
C SER A 94 8.65 -38.30 -43.57
N GLY A 95 8.90 -38.37 -42.25
CA GLY A 95 10.21 -38.54 -41.59
C GLY A 95 10.74 -37.26 -40.94
N SER A 96 10.80 -37.11 -39.61
CA SER A 96 11.79 -37.72 -38.68
C SER A 96 13.22 -37.61 -39.22
N SER A 97 14.25 -37.16 -38.50
CA SER A 97 14.47 -36.95 -37.07
C SER A 97 15.89 -36.39 -36.90
N SER A 98 16.22 -35.91 -35.69
CA SER A 98 17.49 -36.14 -34.96
C SER A 98 18.80 -36.07 -35.77
N SER A 99 19.76 -35.19 -35.50
CA SER A 99 20.48 -34.90 -34.25
C SER A 99 21.97 -34.95 -34.60
N SER A 100 22.80 -34.17 -33.89
CA SER A 100 24.20 -34.47 -33.50
C SER A 100 25.16 -34.92 -34.61
N SER A 101 26.33 -34.37 -34.83
CA SER A 101 27.33 -33.71 -34.00
C SER A 101 28.52 -33.54 -34.97
N THR A 102 29.62 -32.85 -34.73
CA THR A 102 30.59 -32.99 -33.65
C THR A 102 31.79 -32.20 -34.15
N SER A 103 32.50 -31.56 -33.22
CA SER A 103 33.97 -31.38 -33.26
C SER A 103 34.52 -30.46 -34.37
N SER A 104 35.55 -29.65 -34.18
CA SER A 104 36.57 -29.52 -33.15
C SER A 104 37.29 -28.20 -33.51
N ARG A 105 37.39 -27.27 -32.57
CA ARG A 105 38.59 -26.97 -31.78
C ARG A 105 39.75 -26.34 -32.59
N ALA A 106 40.05 -25.11 -32.17
CA ALA A 106 41.38 -24.47 -32.05
C ALA A 106 42.09 -24.11 -33.37
N THR A 107 42.79 -22.99 -33.53
CA THR A 107 43.23 -21.91 -32.62
C THR A 107 43.89 -20.83 -33.48
N THR A 108 43.89 -19.58 -33.01
CA THR A 108 44.88 -18.51 -33.24
C THR A 108 45.04 -17.95 -34.66
N LYS A 109 45.34 -16.67 -34.91
CA LYS A 109 45.35 -15.40 -34.17
C LYS A 109 45.64 -14.33 -35.24
N ALA A 110 44.91 -13.22 -35.18
CA ALA A 110 45.22 -11.88 -35.74
C ALA A 110 45.47 -11.74 -37.26
N THR A 111 44.64 -10.93 -37.92
CA THR A 111 45.01 -9.59 -38.43
C THR A 111 43.80 -8.96 -39.15
N LYS A 112 43.48 -7.70 -38.81
CA LYS A 112 42.47 -6.91 -39.53
C LYS A 112 43.01 -6.58 -40.93
N PRO A 113 42.13 -6.52 -41.94
CA PRO A 113 42.08 -5.30 -42.72
C PRO A 113 40.69 -4.68 -42.72
N VAL A 114 40.70 -3.37 -42.57
CA VAL A 114 39.60 -2.44 -42.72
C VAL A 114 38.90 -2.65 -44.07
N ARG A 115 37.59 -2.90 -44.04
CA ARG A 115 36.68 -2.49 -45.10
C ARG A 115 35.64 -1.56 -44.49
N ARG A 116 35.71 -0.30 -44.91
CA ARG A 116 34.68 0.70 -44.68
C ARG A 116 33.46 0.26 -45.49
N ASP A 117 32.48 -0.34 -44.85
CA ASP A 117 31.12 -0.23 -45.37
C ASP A 117 30.68 1.20 -45.07
N VAL A 118 30.81 2.04 -46.09
CA VAL A 118 30.06 3.28 -46.21
C VAL A 118 28.61 2.84 -46.20
N VAL A 119 27.98 2.89 -45.02
CA VAL A 119 26.53 2.97 -44.92
C VAL A 119 26.19 4.21 -45.72
N LYS A 120 25.63 3.98 -46.91
CA LYS A 120 24.99 5.04 -47.68
C LYS A 120 23.98 5.64 -46.73
N GLU A 121 24.20 6.90 -46.38
CA GLU A 121 23.23 7.70 -45.63
C GLU A 121 21.97 7.70 -46.48
N ASP A 122 21.02 6.85 -46.11
CA ASP A 122 19.68 6.92 -46.68
C ASP A 122 19.11 8.27 -46.23
N GLU A 123 19.03 9.20 -47.18
CA GLU A 123 18.50 10.57 -47.06
C GLU A 123 17.04 10.60 -46.54
N ASP A 124 16.44 9.45 -46.26
CA ASP A 124 15.11 9.29 -45.68
C ASP A 124 15.06 9.45 -44.15
N LEU A 125 16.19 9.45 -43.43
CA LEU A 125 16.18 9.62 -41.95
C LEU A 125 16.19 11.09 -41.48
N GLU A 126 16.61 12.03 -42.33
CA GLU A 126 16.66 13.46 -41.99
C GLU A 126 15.26 14.11 -41.96
N ASN A 127 14.26 13.46 -42.55
CA ASN A 127 12.88 13.93 -42.58
C ASN A 127 11.92 13.19 -41.63
N ALA A 128 12.44 12.33 -40.74
CA ALA A 128 11.62 11.70 -39.70
C ALA A 128 11.16 12.75 -38.67
N ARG A 129 9.85 13.03 -38.65
CA ARG A 129 9.20 13.95 -37.68
C ARG A 129 9.60 13.60 -36.24
N GLY A 130 10.42 14.45 -35.62
CA GLY A 130 10.82 14.35 -34.21
C GLY A 130 12.31 14.13 -33.95
N TYR A 131 13.16 14.08 -34.97
CA TYR A 131 14.61 13.98 -34.81
C TYR A 131 15.34 15.05 -35.61
N LYS A 132 16.04 15.95 -34.91
CA LYS A 132 16.98 16.91 -35.51
C LYS A 132 18.24 16.89 -34.66
N ASN A 133 19.40 16.75 -35.29
CA ASN A 133 20.72 16.71 -34.64
C ASN A 133 20.89 15.61 -33.56
N GLY A 134 20.23 14.45 -33.72
CA GLY A 134 20.45 13.30 -32.84
C GLY A 134 19.76 13.37 -31.46
N MET A 135 18.97 14.43 -31.19
CA MET A 135 18.20 14.56 -29.96
C MET A 135 16.69 14.46 -30.27
N PRO A 136 15.89 13.72 -29.47
CA PRO A 136 14.45 13.64 -29.65
C PRO A 136 13.82 15.02 -29.39
N TYR A 137 13.40 15.68 -30.46
CA TYR A 137 12.85 17.03 -30.44
C TYR A 137 11.33 16.94 -30.68
N PHE A 138 10.56 16.86 -29.61
CA PHE A 138 9.09 16.85 -29.66
C PHE A 138 8.54 18.28 -29.74
N HIS A 139 8.79 18.98 -30.85
CA HIS A 139 7.96 20.13 -31.22
C HIS A 139 6.88 19.64 -32.17
N ARG A 140 5.69 19.41 -31.63
CA ARG A 140 4.49 19.30 -32.46
C ARG A 140 4.10 20.71 -32.87
N GLU A 141 4.58 21.13 -34.04
CA GLU A 141 4.13 22.35 -34.67
C GLU A 141 2.61 22.24 -34.88
N GLN A 142 1.85 23.07 -34.16
CA GLN A 142 0.40 23.08 -34.28
C GLN A 142 0.01 23.58 -35.67
N SER A 143 -0.84 22.82 -36.35
CA SER A 143 -1.43 23.21 -37.64
C SER A 143 -2.17 24.53 -37.52
N GLU A 144 -2.33 25.28 -38.61
CA GLU A 144 -3.07 26.55 -38.62
C GLU A 144 -4.50 26.39 -38.10
N HIS A 145 -5.08 25.20 -38.30
CA HIS A 145 -6.38 24.81 -37.74
C HIS A 145 -6.33 24.62 -36.22
N GLU A 146 -5.30 23.96 -35.67
CA GLU A 146 -5.10 23.83 -34.21
C GLU A 146 -4.82 25.19 -33.56
N LYS A 147 -4.01 26.04 -34.21
CA LYS A 147 -3.73 27.43 -33.76
C LYS A 147 -5.00 28.29 -33.76
N SER A 148 -5.85 28.14 -34.78
CA SER A 148 -7.14 28.83 -34.84
C SER A 148 -8.13 28.32 -33.78
N LEU A 149 -8.04 27.05 -33.37
CA LEU A 149 -8.84 26.48 -32.29
C LEU A 149 -8.38 26.92 -30.89
N ILE A 150 -7.07 27.13 -30.72
CA ILE A 150 -6.43 27.55 -29.46
C ILE A 150 -6.66 29.05 -29.21
N GLY A 151 -6.76 29.84 -30.27
CA GLY A 151 -7.10 31.27 -30.18
C GLY A 151 -6.08 32.08 -29.38
N ASP A 152 -6.52 33.21 -28.84
CA ASP A 152 -5.69 34.12 -28.03
C ASP A 152 -5.85 33.79 -26.53
N ILE A 153 -4.91 32.99 -26.00
CA ILE A 153 -4.84 32.63 -24.57
C ILE A 153 -4.05 33.71 -23.80
N ALA A 154 -3.99 34.94 -24.29
CA ALA A 154 -3.45 36.04 -23.52
C ALA A 154 -4.37 36.32 -22.30
N PRO A 155 -3.87 36.23 -21.07
CA PRO A 155 -4.67 36.56 -19.89
C PRO A 155 -5.08 38.03 -19.97
N LYS A 156 -6.38 38.28 -20.07
CA LYS A 156 -6.93 39.63 -20.10
C LYS A 156 -6.76 40.26 -18.72
N LYS A 157 -6.17 41.46 -18.70
CA LYS A 157 -6.02 42.28 -17.51
C LYS A 157 -7.42 42.57 -16.92
N ILE A 158 -7.64 42.18 -15.68
CA ILE A 158 -8.90 42.40 -14.95
C ILE A 158 -8.89 43.85 -14.48
N GLU A 159 -9.79 44.69 -15.02
CA GLU A 159 -9.98 46.09 -14.58
C GLU A 159 -11.23 46.27 -13.71
N VAL A 160 -11.76 45.17 -13.16
CA VAL A 160 -12.90 45.20 -12.25
C VAL A 160 -12.43 44.69 -10.89
N GLU A 161 -12.41 45.58 -9.90
CA GLU A 161 -12.34 45.24 -8.48
C GLU A 161 -13.32 44.09 -8.21
N PRO A 162 -12.87 42.92 -7.73
CA PRO A 162 -13.77 41.80 -7.52
C PRO A 162 -14.71 42.16 -6.36
N THR A 163 -15.91 42.62 -6.68
CA THR A 163 -17.05 42.50 -5.75
C THR A 163 -17.14 41.02 -5.41
N LEU A 164 -16.89 40.72 -4.15
CA LEU A 164 -16.95 39.40 -3.51
C LEU A 164 -18.33 38.78 -3.77
N ALA A 165 -18.51 38.17 -4.94
CA ALA A 165 -19.62 37.29 -5.22
C ALA A 165 -19.35 36.03 -4.41
N ALA A 166 -20.03 35.96 -3.26
CA ALA A 166 -20.03 34.80 -2.37
C ALA A 166 -20.32 33.54 -3.19
N ALA A 167 -19.27 32.76 -3.47
CA ALA A 167 -19.42 31.39 -3.92
C ALA A 167 -20.19 30.63 -2.82
N PRO A 168 -21.12 29.73 -3.17
CA PRO A 168 -21.79 28.91 -2.19
C PRO A 168 -20.72 28.18 -1.40
N SER A 169 -20.73 28.39 -0.08
CA SER A 169 -19.81 27.81 0.88
C SER A 169 -20.00 26.29 0.90
N ALA A 170 -19.47 25.60 -0.10
CA ALA A 170 -19.22 24.18 0.02
C ALA A 170 -18.15 24.06 1.12
N THR A 171 -18.55 23.51 2.25
CA THR A 171 -17.69 23.09 3.35
C THR A 171 -16.76 21.98 2.86
N HIS A 172 -15.80 22.32 2.01
CA HIS A 172 -14.73 21.43 1.61
C HIS A 172 -13.49 21.82 2.41
N ASP A 173 -13.07 20.93 3.29
CA ASP A 173 -11.96 21.14 4.23
C ASP A 173 -10.61 20.90 3.52
N GLY A 174 -10.37 21.69 2.46
CA GLY A 174 -9.19 21.59 1.62
C GLY A 174 -8.89 22.90 0.89
N SER A 175 -7.65 23.03 0.43
CA SER A 175 -7.13 24.20 -0.27
C SER A 175 -7.99 24.54 -1.50
N ALA A 176 -8.25 25.83 -1.74
CA ALA A 176 -9.14 26.33 -2.80
C ALA A 176 -8.79 25.83 -4.23
N TRP A 177 -7.56 25.34 -4.44
CA TRP A 177 -7.08 24.78 -5.70
C TRP A 177 -7.54 23.32 -5.94
N ASN A 178 -7.93 22.58 -4.89
CA ASN A 178 -8.25 21.15 -4.96
C ASN A 178 -9.76 20.90 -5.12
N THR A 179 -10.39 21.57 -6.08
CA THR A 179 -11.84 21.37 -6.37
C THR A 179 -12.16 19.92 -6.77
N ALA A 180 -11.17 19.16 -7.28
CA ALA A 180 -11.32 17.76 -7.70
C ALA A 180 -11.10 16.72 -6.57
N GLY A 181 -10.82 17.13 -5.32
CA GLY A 181 -10.59 16.20 -4.21
C GLY A 181 -9.27 15.40 -4.31
N THR A 182 -8.28 15.96 -5.02
CA THR A 182 -6.94 15.40 -5.16
C THR A 182 -6.18 15.56 -3.85
N PHE A 183 -5.65 14.45 -3.34
CA PHE A 183 -4.81 14.30 -2.12
C PHE A 183 -4.25 15.61 -1.52
N GLU A 184 -4.58 15.89 -0.26
CA GLU A 184 -4.01 16.99 0.52
C GLU A 184 -3.45 16.45 1.84
N GLN A 185 -2.19 16.74 2.15
CA GLN A 185 -1.53 16.34 3.39
C GLN A 185 -1.10 17.60 4.15
N ARG A 186 -1.48 17.67 5.42
CA ARG A 186 -1.09 18.75 6.33
C ARG A 186 -0.25 18.15 7.46
N ASP A 187 0.91 18.73 7.69
CA ASP A 187 1.78 18.36 8.79
C ASP A 187 1.31 19.02 10.10
N PHE A 188 1.16 18.21 11.14
CA PHE A 188 0.76 18.60 12.49
C PHE A 188 1.76 18.10 13.54
N THR A 189 2.97 17.70 13.13
CA THR A 189 4.00 17.17 14.03
C THR A 189 4.32 18.12 15.18
N THR A 190 4.45 19.41 14.91
CA THR A 190 4.70 20.43 15.94
C THR A 190 3.57 20.51 16.97
N TRP A 191 2.33 20.63 16.50
CA TRP A 191 1.14 20.62 17.35
C TRP A 191 1.05 19.34 18.20
N ALA A 192 1.29 18.18 17.58
CA ALA A 192 1.15 16.89 18.24
C ALA A 192 2.21 16.70 19.34
N THR A 193 3.47 17.05 19.06
CA THR A 193 4.55 16.94 20.05
C THR A 193 4.33 17.88 21.25
N ASP A 194 3.87 19.11 21.02
CA ASP A 194 3.56 20.05 22.10
C ASP A 194 2.34 19.60 22.91
N ARG A 195 1.31 19.08 22.24
CA ARG A 195 0.11 18.59 22.91
C ARG A 195 0.38 17.36 23.77
N LEU A 196 1.18 16.40 23.26
CA LEU A 196 1.62 15.23 24.03
C LEU A 196 2.41 15.66 25.27
N LYS A 197 3.37 16.58 25.14
CA LYS A 197 4.12 17.12 26.29
C LYS A 197 3.20 17.76 27.33
N ALA A 198 2.22 18.54 26.90
CA ALA A 198 1.27 19.20 27.79
C ALA A 198 0.36 18.20 28.54
N LEU A 199 -0.14 17.17 27.86
CA LEU A 199 -1.02 16.16 28.45
C LEU A 199 -0.29 15.19 29.39
N LEU A 200 0.95 14.84 29.05
CA LEU A 200 1.74 13.84 29.76
C LEU A 200 2.61 14.44 30.88
N GLY A 201 2.92 15.74 30.83
CA GLY A 201 3.81 16.39 31.81
C GLY A 201 3.24 16.52 33.23
N ASN A 202 1.92 16.39 33.41
CA ASN A 202 1.23 16.58 34.70
C ASN A 202 0.44 15.32 35.13
N VAL A 203 0.96 14.13 34.84
CA VAL A 203 0.29 12.87 35.22
C VAL A 203 0.65 12.53 36.67
N GLU A 204 -0.32 12.65 37.56
CA GLU A 204 -0.22 12.18 38.94
C GLU A 204 -1.34 11.17 39.20
N VAL A 205 -0.97 10.00 39.72
CA VAL A 205 -1.91 8.89 39.97
C VAL A 205 -1.63 8.31 41.35
N THR A 206 -2.69 8.14 42.13
CA THR A 206 -2.62 7.33 43.34
C THR A 206 -3.21 5.97 43.02
N ALA A 207 -2.36 4.95 43.01
CA ALA A 207 -2.74 3.57 42.78
C ALA A 207 -2.27 2.72 43.96
N ARG A 208 -3.20 1.99 44.57
CA ARG A 208 -2.96 1.23 45.81
C ARG A 208 -2.44 2.16 46.90
N SER A 209 -1.24 1.90 47.41
CA SER A 209 -0.57 2.65 48.46
C SER A 209 0.52 3.60 47.92
N PHE A 210 0.62 3.76 46.59
CA PHE A 210 1.66 4.58 45.96
C PHE A 210 1.06 5.72 45.16
N THR A 211 1.56 6.93 45.42
CA THR A 211 1.32 8.09 44.57
C THR A 211 2.49 8.24 43.61
N ILE A 212 2.24 8.02 42.32
CA ILE A 212 3.24 8.07 41.25
C ILE A 212 3.06 9.39 40.49
N ARG A 213 4.16 10.14 40.34
CA ARG A 213 4.22 11.35 39.53
C ARG A 213 5.04 11.09 38.27
N GLY A 214 4.43 11.36 37.12
CA GLY A 214 5.11 11.49 35.85
C GLY A 214 5.86 12.82 35.81
N GLY A 215 7.10 12.77 35.35
CA GLY A 215 7.90 13.92 34.99
C GLY A 215 7.79 14.25 33.51
N ASN A 216 8.71 15.07 33.03
CA ASN A 216 8.72 15.52 31.64
C ASN A 216 8.94 14.37 30.65
N VAL A 217 8.27 14.49 29.51
CA VAL A 217 8.48 13.63 28.34
C VAL A 217 9.85 13.96 27.72
N LYS A 218 10.68 12.94 27.53
CA LYS A 218 12.01 13.00 26.91
C LYS A 218 12.04 12.21 25.62
N ASP A 219 13.02 12.51 24.76
CA ASP A 219 13.32 11.77 23.54
C ASP A 219 12.13 11.63 22.57
N VAL A 220 11.28 12.66 22.46
CA VAL A 220 10.12 12.63 21.55
C VAL A 220 10.59 12.60 20.09
N LYS A 221 10.30 11.49 19.41
CA LYS A 221 10.53 11.29 17.97
C LYS A 221 9.24 10.82 17.33
N GLY A 222 9.00 11.23 16.11
CA GLY A 222 7.79 10.84 15.39
C GLY A 222 7.26 11.96 14.51
N ASP A 223 6.18 11.63 13.82
CA ASP A 223 5.48 12.53 12.92
C ASP A 223 3.97 12.40 13.08
N ALA A 224 3.26 13.47 12.75
CA ALA A 224 1.81 13.52 12.72
C ALA A 224 1.36 14.29 11.48
N SER A 225 0.59 13.65 10.61
CA SER A 225 -0.01 14.32 9.47
C SER A 225 -1.46 13.92 9.23
N VAL A 226 -2.24 14.87 8.72
CA VAL A 226 -3.64 14.67 8.33
C VAL A 226 -3.72 14.64 6.82
N CYS A 227 -4.12 13.48 6.26
CA CYS A 227 -4.26 13.25 4.83
C CYS A 227 -5.73 13.25 4.43
N VAL A 228 -6.14 14.13 3.53
CA VAL A 228 -7.46 14.17 2.92
C VAL A 228 -7.39 13.48 1.56
N VAL A 229 -8.01 12.30 1.44
CA VAL A 229 -8.04 11.53 0.18
C VAL A 229 -9.48 11.37 -0.25
N ARG A 230 -9.86 11.95 -1.41
CA ARG A 230 -11.23 11.90 -1.94
C ARG A 230 -12.29 12.37 -0.92
N GLY A 231 -11.98 13.44 -0.18
CA GLY A 231 -12.85 14.01 0.85
C GLY A 231 -12.87 13.24 2.19
N LYS A 232 -12.16 12.11 2.33
CA LYS A 232 -12.04 11.40 3.61
C LYS A 232 -10.73 11.76 4.31
N LYS A 233 -10.83 12.33 5.52
CA LYS A 233 -9.69 12.58 6.41
C LYS A 233 -9.10 11.26 6.93
N ARG A 234 -7.79 11.19 6.99
CA ARG A 234 -6.98 10.13 7.58
C ARG A 234 -6.00 10.78 8.55
N PHE A 235 -6.09 10.40 9.81
CA PHE A 235 -5.19 10.88 10.85
C PHE A 235 -4.08 9.87 11.00
N LEU A 236 -2.87 10.26 10.60
CA LEU A 236 -1.67 9.45 10.72
C LEU A 236 -0.79 10.10 11.79
N PHE A 237 -0.34 9.28 12.74
CA PHE A 237 0.70 9.66 13.66
C PHE A 237 1.46 8.40 14.08
N ASP A 238 2.73 8.59 14.40
CA ASP A 238 3.63 7.59 14.96
C ASP A 238 4.60 8.34 15.86
N PHE A 239 4.61 7.99 17.16
CA PHE A 239 5.49 8.60 18.15
C PHE A 239 6.19 7.58 19.03
N GLU A 240 7.45 7.88 19.34
CA GLU A 240 8.27 7.22 20.33
C GLU A 240 8.75 8.26 21.35
N PHE A 241 8.58 7.98 22.65
CA PHE A 241 9.06 8.86 23.71
C PHE A 241 9.19 8.16 25.06
N ASN A 242 9.91 8.81 25.98
CA ASN A 242 10.18 8.30 27.31
C ASN A 242 9.58 9.22 28.38
N ILE A 243 8.87 8.67 29.37
CA ILE A 243 8.36 9.42 30.53
C ILE A 243 9.12 8.96 31.77
N GLU A 244 9.84 9.86 32.44
CA GLU A 244 10.41 9.57 33.76
C GLU A 244 9.33 9.63 34.83
N TRP A 245 9.34 8.71 35.80
CA TRP A 245 8.36 8.70 36.89
C TRP A 245 9.04 8.48 38.24
N THR A 246 8.42 9.03 39.29
CA THR A 246 8.88 8.92 40.68
C THR A 246 7.70 8.63 41.61
N VAL A 247 7.96 7.91 42.70
CA VAL A 247 6.97 7.68 43.76
C VAL A 247 7.13 8.74 44.84
N VAL A 248 6.04 9.40 45.20
CA VAL A 248 5.99 10.36 46.30
C VAL A 248 6.06 9.62 47.63
N GLY A 249 6.92 10.08 48.54
CA GLY A 249 7.03 9.53 49.89
C GLY A 249 7.96 8.32 50.04
N LYS A 250 8.57 7.82 48.97
CA LYS A 250 9.65 6.81 49.04
C LYS A 250 10.82 7.19 48.13
N ASP A 251 11.95 7.58 48.75
CA ASP A 251 13.17 7.90 48.02
C ASP A 251 13.79 6.67 47.35
N GLY A 252 14.18 6.83 46.08
CA GLY A 252 14.81 5.77 45.27
C GLY A 252 13.83 4.92 44.45
N TYR A 253 12.52 5.14 44.57
CA TYR A 253 11.49 4.47 43.79
C TYR A 253 11.18 5.31 42.54
N ASN A 254 11.96 5.09 41.48
CA ASN A 254 11.83 5.81 40.23
C ASN A 254 12.19 4.95 39.03
N GLY A 255 11.77 5.42 37.85
CA GLY A 255 11.91 4.67 36.63
C GLY A 255 11.61 5.48 35.38
N LYS A 256 11.51 4.77 34.26
CA LYS A 256 11.14 5.29 32.95
C LYS A 256 10.03 4.44 32.36
N LEU A 257 9.08 5.08 31.71
CA LEU A 257 8.07 4.46 30.87
C LEU A 257 8.50 4.69 29.42
N LEU A 258 8.91 3.62 28.75
CA LEU A 258 9.27 3.64 27.33
C LEU A 258 7.99 3.42 26.53
N CYS A 259 7.58 4.43 25.79
CA CYS A 259 6.43 4.35 24.89
C CYS A 259 6.98 4.18 23.48
N HIS A 260 7.09 2.93 23.04
CA HIS A 260 7.42 2.60 21.67
C HIS A 260 6.12 2.43 20.89
N ASP A 261 6.13 2.86 19.62
CA ASP A 261 5.00 2.70 18.70
C ASP A 261 3.66 3.23 19.24
N ILE A 262 3.61 4.53 19.50
CA ILE A 262 2.34 5.22 19.80
C ILE A 262 1.73 5.68 18.50
N SER A 263 0.88 4.82 17.90
CA SER A 263 0.27 5.05 16.59
C SER A 263 -1.28 5.03 16.62
N ASN A 264 -1.92 5.11 15.46
CA ASN A 264 -3.39 5.21 15.37
C ASN A 264 -4.14 3.87 15.57
N ASP A 265 -3.43 2.75 15.61
CA ASP A 265 -4.03 1.42 15.70
C ASP A 265 -4.45 1.04 17.13
N GLY A 266 -3.90 1.73 18.13
CA GLY A 266 -4.15 1.50 19.54
C GLY A 266 -3.36 0.32 20.13
N ASP A 267 -2.46 -0.31 19.37
CA ASP A 267 -1.63 -1.42 19.84
C ASP A 267 -0.28 -0.90 20.37
N TYR A 268 -0.36 -0.16 21.47
CA TYR A 268 0.78 0.56 22.03
C TYR A 268 1.82 -0.34 22.71
N GLU A 269 3.07 -0.26 22.28
CA GLU A 269 4.21 -0.97 22.90
C GLU A 269 4.81 -0.16 24.07
N ILE A 270 4.19 -0.29 25.25
CA ILE A 270 4.66 0.42 26.45
C ILE A 270 5.42 -0.52 27.41
N ALA A 271 6.69 -0.20 27.66
CA ALA A 271 7.55 -0.92 28.60
C ALA A 271 7.93 -0.09 29.83
N VAL A 272 7.96 -0.72 31.01
CA VAL A 272 8.35 -0.05 32.27
C VAL A 272 9.76 -0.46 32.66
N GLN A 273 10.64 0.52 32.87
CA GLN A 273 11.97 0.35 33.44
C GLN A 273 12.05 0.92 34.85
N TYR A 274 12.67 0.19 35.76
CA TYR A 274 12.89 0.58 37.15
C TYR A 274 14.37 0.87 37.35
N LYS A 275 14.74 2.04 37.90
CA LYS A 275 16.15 2.34 38.20
C LYS A 275 16.67 1.50 39.37
N LYS A 276 15.86 1.36 40.42
CA LYS A 276 16.15 0.52 41.58
C LYS A 276 14.91 -0.28 41.92
N LYS A 277 15.03 -1.61 41.95
CA LYS A 277 13.96 -2.48 42.43
C LYS A 277 13.95 -2.47 43.95
N PRO A 278 12.77 -2.51 44.59
CA PRO A 278 12.66 -2.67 46.04
C PRO A 278 13.36 -3.95 46.50
N SER A 279 13.98 -3.93 47.69
CA SER A 279 14.56 -5.12 48.31
C SER A 279 13.49 -6.17 48.63
N ASP A 280 12.32 -5.71 49.07
CA ASP A 280 11.21 -6.59 49.43
C ASP A 280 10.41 -7.04 48.21
N ALA A 281 10.27 -8.36 48.07
CA ALA A 281 9.60 -8.97 46.93
C ALA A 281 8.11 -8.60 46.84
N LEU A 282 7.43 -8.43 47.98
CA LEU A 282 6.02 -8.01 48.04
C LEU A 282 5.86 -6.56 47.58
N GLU A 283 6.66 -5.63 48.13
CA GLU A 283 6.63 -4.22 47.72
C GLU A 283 6.97 -4.05 46.24
N SER A 284 7.93 -4.83 45.72
CA SER A 284 8.30 -4.85 44.31
C SER A 284 7.13 -5.27 43.42
N LYS A 285 6.36 -6.28 43.83
CA LYS A 285 5.16 -6.74 43.10
C LYS A 285 4.03 -5.72 43.16
N GLU A 286 3.82 -5.08 44.31
CA GLU A 286 2.79 -4.04 44.47
C GLU A 286 3.13 -2.78 43.68
N LEU A 287 4.39 -2.35 43.70
CA LEU A 287 4.89 -1.24 42.88
C LEU A 287 4.74 -1.57 41.40
N ALA A 288 5.13 -2.77 40.98
CA ALA A 288 5.02 -3.18 39.59
C ALA A 288 3.57 -3.16 39.09
N ALA A 289 2.63 -3.54 39.94
CA ALA A 289 1.21 -3.45 39.62
C ALA A 289 0.66 -2.01 39.69
N ALA A 290 1.17 -1.15 40.57
CA ALA A 290 0.80 0.26 40.62
C ALA A 290 1.32 1.05 39.38
N VAL A 291 2.48 0.67 38.84
CA VAL A 291 3.06 1.33 37.66
C VAL A 291 2.54 0.70 36.35
N ASN A 292 2.59 -0.63 36.25
CA ASN A 292 2.29 -1.39 35.02
C ASN A 292 0.90 -2.06 35.01
N GLY A 293 0.02 -1.71 35.94
CA GLY A 293 -1.33 -2.27 35.96
C GLY A 293 -2.10 -1.94 34.68
N GLN A 294 -2.86 -2.92 34.17
CA GLN A 294 -3.63 -2.76 32.94
C GLN A 294 -4.92 -1.94 33.14
N ALA A 295 -5.60 -2.15 34.27
CA ALA A 295 -6.87 -1.48 34.59
C ALA A 295 -6.71 -0.25 35.50
N GLU A 296 -5.67 -0.24 36.34
CA GLU A 296 -5.38 0.82 37.29
C GLU A 296 -3.87 1.04 37.34
N GLY A 297 -3.43 2.29 37.56
CA GLY A 297 -2.01 2.61 37.69
C GLY A 297 -1.50 3.68 36.75
N PHE A 298 -0.19 3.91 36.81
CA PHE A 298 0.47 4.97 36.04
C PHE A 298 0.38 4.74 34.53
N ARG A 299 0.67 3.52 34.04
CA ARG A 299 0.52 3.16 32.62
C ARG A 299 -0.90 3.41 32.12
N HIS A 300 -1.91 3.01 32.89
CA HIS A 300 -3.31 3.21 32.51
C HIS A 300 -3.66 4.71 32.40
N ALA A 301 -3.20 5.54 33.34
CA ALA A 301 -3.44 6.97 33.26
C ALA A 301 -2.73 7.63 32.07
N VAL A 302 -1.51 7.21 31.74
CA VAL A 302 -0.81 7.66 30.53
C VAL A 302 -1.61 7.29 29.28
N LEU A 303 -2.11 6.06 29.20
CA LEU A 303 -3.00 5.62 28.11
C LEU A 303 -4.28 6.45 28.02
N ALA A 304 -4.90 6.79 29.15
CA ALA A 304 -6.08 7.66 29.16
C ALA A 304 -5.77 9.07 28.61
N ARG A 305 -4.59 9.63 28.92
CA ARG A 305 -4.14 10.91 28.35
C ARG A 305 -3.85 10.80 26.85
N ILE A 306 -3.26 9.69 26.41
CA ILE A 306 -3.06 9.41 24.98
C ILE A 306 -4.41 9.29 24.27
N ALA A 307 -5.42 8.65 24.87
CA ALA A 307 -6.76 8.58 24.29
C ALA A 307 -7.41 9.97 24.13
N THR A 308 -7.20 10.87 25.10
CA THR A 308 -7.60 12.28 24.97
C THR A 308 -6.87 12.96 23.82
N PHE A 309 -5.55 12.77 23.71
CA PHE A 309 -4.76 13.28 22.57
C PHE A 309 -5.32 12.80 21.23
N VAL A 310 -5.62 11.50 21.10
CA VAL A 310 -6.17 10.91 19.88
C VAL A 310 -7.52 11.54 19.53
N THR A 311 -8.39 11.74 20.52
CA THR A 311 -9.70 12.37 20.33
C THR A 311 -9.55 13.81 19.83
N GLU A 312 -8.63 14.58 20.42
CA GLU A 312 -8.35 15.96 20.01
C GLU A 312 -7.68 16.03 18.63
N TYR A 313 -6.78 15.10 18.32
CA TYR A 313 -6.13 15.02 17.02
C TYR A 313 -7.12 14.69 15.91
N GLN A 314 -8.08 13.81 16.18
CA GLN A 314 -9.18 13.48 15.26
C GLN A 314 -10.18 14.64 15.06
N ALA A 315 -10.17 15.64 15.95
CA ALA A 315 -11.03 16.82 15.84
C ALA A 315 -10.43 17.94 14.98
N LEU A 316 -9.19 17.78 14.48
CA LEU A 316 -8.54 18.68 13.51
C LEU A 316 -9.09 18.50 12.09
#